data_AF-X1DYV9-F1
#
_entry.id   AF-X1DYV9-F1
#
_cell.length_a   1.000
_cell.length_b   1.000
_cell.length_c   1.000
_cell.angle_alpha   90.00
_cell.angle_beta   90.00
_cell.angle_gamma   90.00
#
_symmetry.space_group_name_H-M   'P 1'
#
loop_
_entity.id
_entity.type
_entity.pdbx_description
1 polymer ?
#
loop_
_entity_poly.entity_id
_entity_poly.type
_entity_poly.pdbx_seq_one_letter_code
_entity_poly.pdbx_strand_id
1 'polypeptide(L)'
;MLPSDGSAGDIFGRSVSIDGDYVVIGANLDDDNGKDSGAAYIFKRSGSTWIQEAKLLASDGRASDRFGFSVSINGTTAIIGADLNDNKGENSGAAYIFRLSGSRWVQED
;
A
#
# COMPACT_ATOMS: atom_id res chain seq x y z
N MET A 1 -3.01 -12.67 -8.83
CA MET A 1 -1.98 -11.79 -8.22
C MET A 1 -1.86 -12.23 -6.78
N LEU A 2 -0.64 -12.48 -6.30
CA LEU A 2 -0.36 -12.83 -4.91
C LEU A 2 0.84 -11.98 -4.47
N PRO A 3 0.85 -11.46 -3.24
CA PRO A 3 2.02 -10.79 -2.71
C PRO A 3 3.19 -11.78 -2.59
N SER A 4 4.41 -11.30 -2.81
CA SER A 4 5.66 -12.08 -2.74
C SER A 4 5.93 -12.69 -1.37
N ASP A 5 5.32 -12.11 -0.35
CA ASP A 5 5.60 -12.25 1.09
C ASP A 5 4.31 -12.36 1.91
N GLY A 6 3.19 -12.68 1.27
CA GLY A 6 1.90 -12.79 1.95
C GLY A 6 1.94 -13.78 3.11
N SER A 7 1.53 -13.29 4.27
CA SER A 7 1.43 -14.05 5.51
C SER A 7 -0.03 -14.22 5.95
N ALA A 8 -0.23 -15.12 6.91
CA ALA A 8 -1.54 -15.35 7.50
C ALA A 8 -1.95 -14.12 8.33
N GLY A 9 -3.02 -13.46 7.91
CA GLY A 9 -3.59 -12.34 8.66
C GLY A 9 -3.45 -10.99 7.98
N ASP A 10 -2.54 -10.83 7.00
CA ASP A 10 -2.24 -9.51 6.39
C ASP A 10 -3.42 -8.84 5.66
N ILE A 11 -4.47 -9.63 5.36
CA ILE A 11 -5.66 -9.21 4.61
C ILE A 11 -5.30 -8.58 3.26
N PHE A 12 -4.36 -9.19 2.53
CA PHE A 12 -4.10 -8.82 1.14
C PHE A 12 -5.38 -8.89 0.30
N GLY A 13 -5.67 -7.84 -0.45
CA GLY A 13 -6.91 -7.71 -1.21
C GLY A 13 -8.02 -6.97 -0.46
N ARG A 14 -7.74 -6.42 0.73
CA ARG A 14 -8.69 -5.60 1.50
C ARG A 14 -9.28 -4.46 0.67
N SER A 15 -8.43 -3.80 -0.09
CA SER A 15 -8.75 -2.66 -0.95
C SER A 15 -7.99 -2.83 -2.28
N VAL A 16 -8.63 -2.47 -3.40
CA VAL A 16 -8.07 -2.67 -4.75
C VAL A 16 -8.43 -1.49 -5.63
N SER A 17 -7.46 -0.97 -6.37
CA SER A 17 -7.68 0.03 -7.42
C SER A 17 -6.77 -0.27 -8.62
N ILE A 18 -7.21 0.07 -9.82
CA ILE A 18 -6.50 -0.20 -11.08
C ILE A 18 -6.59 1.03 -11.98
N ASP A 19 -5.48 1.39 -12.61
CA ASP A 19 -5.44 2.35 -13.71
C ASP A 19 -4.36 1.95 -14.73
N GLY A 20 -4.78 1.85 -16.00
CA GLY A 20 -3.93 1.35 -17.08
C GLY A 20 -3.26 0.01 -16.75
N ASP A 21 -1.93 0.02 -16.72
CA ASP A 21 -1.09 -1.16 -16.47
C ASP A 21 -0.69 -1.32 -14.99
N TYR A 22 -1.26 -0.55 -14.07
CA TYR A 22 -0.95 -0.63 -12.64
C TYR A 22 -2.18 -0.99 -11.81
N VAL A 23 -1.98 -1.87 -10.82
CA VAL A 23 -2.95 -2.21 -9.77
C VAL A 23 -2.30 -1.90 -8.44
N VAL A 24 -3.02 -1.23 -7.54
CA VAL A 24 -2.65 -1.09 -6.13
C VAL A 24 -3.58 -1.96 -5.27
N ILE A 25 -3.01 -2.73 -4.36
CA ILE A 25 -3.74 -3.67 -3.49
C ILE A 25 -3.31 -3.46 -2.04
N GLY A 26 -4.25 -3.19 -1.15
CA GLY A 26 -3.98 -3.06 0.28
C GLY A 26 -3.90 -4.41 1.01
N ALA A 27 -3.01 -4.48 1.99
CA ALA A 27 -2.89 -5.53 3.00
C ALA A 27 -2.77 -4.86 4.37
N ASN A 28 -3.91 -4.45 4.91
CA ASN A 28 -3.94 -3.47 5.99
C ASN A 28 -3.56 -4.03 7.37
N LEU A 29 -3.26 -5.32 7.49
CA LEU A 29 -2.74 -5.95 8.71
C LEU A 29 -1.36 -6.59 8.48
N ASP A 30 -0.66 -6.22 7.41
CA ASP A 30 0.73 -6.61 7.20
C ASP A 30 1.61 -6.11 8.37
N ASP A 31 2.54 -6.96 8.81
CA ASP A 31 3.33 -6.75 10.03
C ASP A 31 4.75 -6.21 9.76
N ASP A 32 5.15 -6.01 8.50
CA ASP A 32 6.57 -5.81 8.15
C ASP A 32 7.13 -4.45 8.59
N ASN A 33 6.27 -3.47 8.88
CA ASN A 33 6.66 -2.16 9.41
C ASN A 33 6.18 -1.95 10.86
N GLY A 34 5.83 -3.03 11.56
CA GLY A 34 5.20 -3.04 12.86
C GLY A 34 3.90 -3.84 12.85
N LYS A 35 3.50 -4.37 14.01
CA LYS A 35 2.30 -5.22 14.12
C LYS A 35 1.05 -4.50 13.61
N ASP A 36 0.35 -5.06 12.63
CA ASP A 36 -0.83 -4.49 11.99
C ASP A 36 -0.57 -3.07 11.42
N SER A 37 0.69 -2.75 11.09
CA SER A 37 1.07 -1.45 10.52
C SER A 37 0.55 -1.28 9.09
N GLY A 38 0.43 -2.39 8.37
CA GLY A 38 -0.16 -2.49 7.05
C GLY A 38 0.81 -2.18 5.91
N ALA A 39 0.45 -2.66 4.73
CA ALA A 39 1.18 -2.50 3.48
C ALA A 39 0.23 -2.25 2.31
N ALA A 40 0.78 -1.76 1.19
CA ALA A 40 0.12 -1.79 -0.10
C ALA A 40 1.08 -2.30 -1.17
N TYR A 41 0.55 -2.97 -2.18
CA TYR A 41 1.34 -3.63 -3.21
C TYR A 41 0.98 -3.08 -4.58
N ILE A 42 1.99 -2.75 -5.38
CA ILE A 42 1.81 -2.38 -6.79
C ILE A 42 2.11 -3.58 -7.66
N PHE A 43 1.16 -3.94 -8.53
CA PHE A 43 1.36 -4.89 -9.61
C PHE A 43 1.34 -4.15 -10.95
N LYS A 44 2.27 -4.49 -11.82
CA LYS A 44 2.36 -3.98 -13.18
C LYS A 44 2.02 -5.08 -14.19
N ARG A 45 1.26 -4.72 -15.23
CA ARG A 45 0.96 -5.62 -16.34
C ARG A 45 2.19 -5.82 -17.22
N SER A 46 2.50 -7.07 -17.53
CA SER A 46 3.52 -7.48 -18.50
C SER A 46 2.90 -8.46 -19.49
N GLY A 47 2.36 -7.94 -20.60
CA GLY A 47 1.59 -8.73 -21.56
C GLY A 47 0.26 -9.22 -20.96
N SER A 48 0.13 -10.53 -20.80
CA SER A 48 -1.06 -11.17 -20.19
C SER A 48 -0.92 -11.45 -18.70
N THR A 49 0.25 -11.18 -18.10
CA THR A 49 0.52 -11.45 -16.68
C THR A 49 0.62 -10.16 -15.87
N TRP A 50 0.42 -10.28 -14.56
CA TRP A 50 0.60 -9.22 -13.58
C TRP A 50 1.76 -9.58 -12.66
N ILE A 51 2.74 -8.69 -12.56
CA ILE A 51 3.98 -8.90 -11.81
C ILE A 51 4.01 -7.87 -10.69
N GLN A 52 4.31 -8.29 -9.46
CA GLN A 52 4.52 -7.35 -8.36
C GLN A 52 5.74 -6.47 -8.67
N GLU A 53 5.51 -5.16 -8.73
CA GLU A 53 6.54 -4.16 -8.99
C GLU A 53 7.09 -3.56 -7.69
N ALA A 54 6.24 -3.37 -6.68
CA ALA A 54 6.64 -2.80 -5.41
C ALA A 54 5.76 -3.26 -4.24
N LYS A 55 6.35 -3.31 -3.04
CA LYS A 55 5.66 -3.22 -1.75
C LYS A 55 5.87 -1.81 -1.21
N LEU A 56 4.81 -1.17 -0.76
CA LEU A 56 4.77 0.18 -0.20
C LEU A 56 4.49 0.06 1.29
N LEU A 57 5.30 0.75 2.07
CA LEU A 57 5.17 0.89 3.52
C LEU A 57 5.18 2.39 3.83
N ALA A 58 4.37 2.84 4.79
CA ALA A 58 4.45 4.21 5.29
C ALA A 58 5.82 4.46 5.93
N SER A 59 6.50 5.55 5.58
CA SER A 59 7.82 5.89 6.15
C SER A 59 7.82 6.06 7.67
N ASP A 60 6.67 6.43 8.23
CA ASP A 60 6.42 6.62 9.65
C ASP A 60 5.47 5.56 10.24
N GLY A 61 5.22 4.48 9.49
CA GLY A 61 4.27 3.44 9.88
C GLY A 61 4.60 2.82 11.23
N ARG A 62 3.57 2.66 12.06
CA ARG A 62 3.65 2.08 13.39
C ARG A 62 2.61 1.00 13.57
N ALA A 63 2.73 0.30 14.71
CA ALA A 63 1.79 -0.74 15.04
C ALA A 63 0.35 -0.21 15.03
N SER A 64 -0.56 -0.98 14.41
CA SER A 64 -1.98 -0.71 14.30
C SER A 64 -2.39 0.49 13.43
N ASP A 65 -1.48 1.13 12.68
CA ASP A 65 -1.83 2.25 11.78
C ASP A 65 -2.74 1.83 10.61
N ARG A 66 -2.69 0.54 10.23
CA ARG A 66 -3.46 -0.07 9.13
C ARG A 66 -3.28 0.60 7.77
N PHE A 67 -2.05 0.95 7.42
CA PHE A 67 -1.70 1.40 6.07
C PHE A 67 -2.18 0.40 5.01
N GLY A 68 -2.80 0.86 3.93
CA GLY A 68 -3.44 -0.01 2.94
C GLY A 68 -4.92 -0.31 3.24
N PHE A 69 -5.49 0.30 4.28
CA PHE A 69 -6.93 0.19 4.55
C PHE A 69 -7.77 0.65 3.35
N SER A 70 -7.36 1.73 2.70
CA SER A 70 -7.91 2.21 1.43
C SER A 70 -6.79 2.54 0.45
N VAL A 71 -7.06 2.36 -0.85
CA VAL A 71 -6.10 2.63 -1.91
C VAL A 71 -6.79 3.27 -3.13
N SER A 72 -6.06 4.11 -3.84
CA SER A 72 -6.44 4.66 -5.14
C SER A 72 -5.21 4.86 -6.00
N ILE A 73 -5.34 4.76 -7.33
CA ILE A 73 -4.26 5.01 -8.28
C ILE A 73 -4.78 5.79 -9.49
N ASN A 74 -3.97 6.74 -9.97
CA ASN A 74 -4.16 7.44 -11.23
C ASN A 74 -2.80 7.71 -11.88
N GLY A 75 -2.59 7.14 -13.06
CA GLY A 75 -1.34 7.13 -13.78
C GLY A 75 -0.20 6.62 -12.93
N THR A 76 0.73 7.53 -12.62
CA THR A 76 1.94 7.27 -11.83
C THR A 76 1.82 7.73 -10.38
N THR A 77 0.61 8.05 -9.90
CA THR A 77 0.36 8.49 -8.52
C THR A 77 -0.60 7.53 -7.83
N ALA A 78 -0.21 7.00 -6.67
CA ALA A 78 -1.04 6.18 -5.80
C ALA A 78 -1.26 6.90 -4.46
N ILE A 79 -2.45 6.75 -3.89
CA ILE A 79 -2.79 7.25 -2.56
C ILE A 79 -3.21 6.08 -1.69
N ILE A 80 -2.65 5.99 -0.50
CA ILE A 80 -2.90 4.92 0.45
C ILE A 80 -3.32 5.52 1.78
N GLY A 81 -4.45 5.05 2.33
CA GLY A 81 -4.93 5.45 3.65
C GLY A 81 -4.42 4.53 4.77
N ALA A 82 -4.16 5.12 5.93
CA ALA A 82 -3.92 4.47 7.21
C ALA A 82 -4.92 5.06 8.22
N ASP A 83 -6.04 4.38 8.43
CA ASP A 83 -7.20 4.97 9.12
C ASP A 83 -7.05 5.07 10.63
N LEU A 84 -6.04 4.40 11.22
CA LEU A 84 -5.75 4.44 12.65
C LEU A 84 -4.41 5.11 12.99
N ASN A 85 -3.75 5.75 12.02
CA ASN A 85 -2.51 6.46 12.31
C ASN A 85 -2.70 7.51 13.43
N ASP A 86 -1.73 7.55 14.36
CA ASP A 86 -1.83 8.30 15.61
C ASP A 86 -0.97 9.57 15.67
N ASN A 87 -0.26 9.90 14.59
CA ASN A 87 0.75 10.97 14.58
C ASN A 87 0.17 12.37 14.88
N LYS A 88 -1.14 12.57 14.68
CA LYS A 88 -1.84 13.84 14.98
C LYS A 88 -2.92 13.70 16.06
N GLY A 89 -2.96 12.57 16.76
CA GLY A 89 -3.97 12.25 17.77
C GLY A 89 -4.42 10.80 17.65
N GLU A 90 -4.97 10.23 18.72
CA GLU A 90 -5.42 8.84 18.75
C GLU A 90 -6.35 8.53 17.57
N ASN A 91 -5.93 7.59 16.70
CA ASN A 91 -6.66 7.17 15.50
C ASN A 91 -7.11 8.32 14.60
N SER A 92 -6.31 9.39 14.51
CA SER A 92 -6.60 10.56 13.66
C SER A 92 -6.56 10.25 12.16
N GLY A 93 -5.87 9.18 11.79
CA GLY A 93 -5.69 8.73 10.42
C GLY A 93 -4.66 9.54 9.64
N ALA A 94 -4.19 8.96 8.54
CA ALA A 94 -3.27 9.56 7.60
C ALA A 94 -3.53 9.07 6.17
N ALA A 95 -3.08 9.84 5.18
CA ALA A 95 -3.06 9.45 3.78
C ALA A 95 -1.68 9.77 3.20
N TYR A 96 -1.15 8.83 2.41
CA TYR A 96 0.19 8.86 1.88
C TYR A 96 0.14 8.85 0.37
N ILE A 97 0.93 9.72 -0.26
CA ILE A 97 1.05 9.80 -1.71
C ILE A 97 2.35 9.08 -2.10
N PHE A 98 2.25 8.17 -3.07
CA PHE A 98 3.40 7.55 -3.71
C PHE A 98 3.40 7.93 -5.19
N ARG A 99 4.56 8.35 -5.71
CA ARG A 99 4.76 8.59 -7.14
C ARG A 99 5.80 7.65 -7.72
N LEU A 100 5.53 7.17 -8.94
CA LEU A 100 6.51 6.44 -9.73
C LEU A 100 7.55 7.43 -10.30
N SER A 101 8.77 7.34 -9.79
CA SER A 101 9.93 8.09 -10.27
C SER A 101 10.92 7.13 -10.94
N GLY A 102 10.98 7.19 -12.28
CA GLY A 102 11.70 6.19 -13.08
C GLY A 102 11.05 4.81 -12.96
N SER A 103 11.70 3.89 -12.26
CA SER A 103 11.22 2.53 -12.00
C SER A 103 10.95 2.25 -10.52
N ARG A 104 10.84 3.29 -9.69
CA ARG A 104 10.64 3.18 -8.24
C ARG A 104 9.44 3.99 -7.78
N TRP A 105 8.59 3.38 -6.97
CA TRP A 105 7.56 4.09 -6.23
C TRP A 105 8.19 4.73 -4.99
N VAL A 106 8.02 6.04 -4.84
CA VAL A 106 8.60 6.85 -3.77
C VAL A 106 7.47 7.58 -3.06
N GLN A 107 7.47 7.53 -1.73
CA GLN A 107 6.54 8.32 -0.91
C GLN A 107 6.89 9.80 -1.02
N GLU A 108 5.88 10.66 -1.13
CA GLU A 108 6.06 12.10 -0.99
C GLU A 108 5.87 12.54 0.46
N ASP A 109 6.70 13.49 0.89
CA ASP A 109 6.64 14.13 2.21
C ASP A 109 5.66 15.32 2.25
#